data_AF-A0A369FK58-F1
#
_entry.id   AF-A0A369FK58-F1
#
_cell.length_a   1.000
_cell.length_b   1.000
_cell.length_c   1.000
_cell.angle_alpha   90.00
_cell.angle_beta   90.00
_cell.angle_gamma   90.00
#
_symmetry.space_group_name_H-M   'P 1'
#
loop_
_entity.id
_entity.type
_entity.pdbx_description
1 polymer ?
#
loop_
_entity_poly.entity_id
_entity_poly.type
_entity_poly.pdbx_seq_one_letter_code
_entity_poly.pdbx_strand_id
1 'polypeptide(L)' 'VPATGYVSFSDAAHAITDYIVGYYSALRPHEYNGGLPPNESENRYWKKL' A
#
# COMPACT_ATOMS: atom_id res chain seq x y z
N VAL A 1 4.14 11.06 6.73
CA VAL A 1 4.88 11.94 5.79
C VAL A 1 5.70 12.93 6.62
N PRO A 2 6.99 13.12 6.34
CA PRO A 2 7.85 14.00 7.14
C PRO A 2 7.41 15.47 7.03
N ALA A 3 7.38 16.17 8.16
CA ALA A 3 6.93 17.56 8.25
C ALA A 3 7.83 18.54 7.46
N THR A 4 9.11 18.20 7.32
CA THR A 4 10.13 19.01 6.62
C THR A 4 10.43 18.51 5.21
N GLY A 5 9.66 17.54 4.70
CA GLY A 5 9.94 16.88 3.41
C GLY A 5 11.06 15.85 3.48
N TYR A 6 11.47 15.34 2.30
CA TYR A 6 12.52 14.34 2.16
C TYR A 6 13.86 15.00 1.82
N VAL A 7 14.94 14.49 2.40
CA VAL A 7 16.30 15.03 2.24
C VAL A 7 16.85 14.71 0.85
N SER A 8 16.42 13.60 0.24
CA SER A 8 16.82 13.20 -1.10
C SER A 8 15.68 12.53 -1.87
N PHE A 9 15.85 12.42 -3.20
CA PHE A 9 14.97 11.59 -4.04
C PHE A 9 14.98 10.13 -3.61
N SER A 10 16.12 9.62 -3.16
CA SER A 10 16.22 8.24 -2.64
C SER A 10 15.31 8.06 -1.44
N ASP A 11 15.37 8.96 -0.45
CA ASP A 11 14.52 8.87 0.75
C ASP A 11 13.04 8.96 0.40
N ALA A 12 12.69 9.87 -0.53
CA ALA A 12 11.33 9.99 -1.02
C ALA A 12 10.85 8.69 -1.72
N ALA A 13 11.68 8.11 -2.58
CA ALA A 13 11.36 6.88 -3.30
C ALA A 13 11.16 5.69 -2.34
N HIS A 14 12.03 5.55 -1.33
CA HIS A 14 11.87 4.53 -0.29
C HIS A 14 10.57 4.72 0.48
N ALA A 15 10.30 5.94 0.98
CA ALA A 15 9.09 6.20 1.77
C ALA A 15 7.79 5.97 0.97
N ILE A 16 7.78 6.30 -0.33
CA ILE A 16 6.65 6.02 -1.22
C ILE A 16 6.49 4.51 -1.42
N THR A 17 7.60 3.80 -1.64
CA THR A 17 7.59 2.35 -1.82
C THR A 17 7.06 1.65 -0.56
N ASP A 18 7.56 2.03 0.62
CA ASP A 18 7.12 1.49 1.91
C ASP A 18 5.63 1.78 2.16
N TYR A 19 5.17 2.98 1.79
CA TYR A 19 3.76 3.32 1.89
C TYR A 19 2.89 2.45 0.96
N ILE A 20 3.29 2.26 -0.30
CA ILE A 20 2.51 1.49 -1.27
C ILE A 20 2.53 0.00 -0.90
N VAL A 21 3.72 -0.60 -0.80
CA VAL A 21 3.88 -2.05 -0.60
C VAL A 21 3.45 -2.45 0.80
N GLY A 22 3.83 -1.67 1.81
CA GLY A 22 3.50 -1.93 3.21
C GLY A 22 2.06 -1.54 3.52
N TYR A 23 1.83 -0.25 3.75
CA TYR A 23 0.55 0.19 4.32
C TYR A 23 -0.62 0.08 3.33
N TYR A 24 -0.50 0.62 2.12
CA TYR A 24 -1.59 0.69 1.17
C TYR A 24 -2.03 -0.71 0.73
N SER A 25 -1.10 -1.54 0.27
CA SER A 25 -1.43 -2.85 -0.28
C SER A 25 -1.78 -3.89 0.79
N ALA A 26 -1.14 -3.86 1.97
CA ALA A 26 -1.36 -4.88 2.99
C ALA A 26 -2.41 -4.51 4.05
N LEU A 27 -2.62 -3.22 4.34
CA LEU A 27 -3.41 -2.80 5.52
C LEU A 27 -4.57 -1.86 5.21
N ARG A 28 -4.49 -1.02 4.18
CA ARG A 28 -5.50 0.02 3.95
C ARG A 28 -6.80 -0.60 3.43
N PRO A 29 -7.94 -0.45 4.15
CA PRO A 29 -9.23 -0.93 3.66
C PRO A 29 -9.67 -0.10 2.45
N HIS A 30 -10.24 -0.76 1.45
CA HIS A 30 -10.70 -0.11 0.22
C HIS A 30 -12.17 -0.43 -0.06
N GLU A 31 -13.01 0.59 -0.25
CA GLU A 31 -14.47 0.43 -0.41
C GLU A 31 -14.82 -0.44 -1.62
N TYR A 32 -14.20 -0.18 -2.77
CA TYR A 32 -14.35 -1.00 -3.98
C TYR A 32 -14.01 -2.49 -3.75
N ASN A 33 -13.12 -2.78 -2.80
CA ASN A 33 -12.69 -4.13 -2.45
C ASN A 33 -13.57 -4.78 -1.37
N GLY A 34 -14.71 -4.17 -1.02
CA GLY A 34 -15.56 -4.60 0.08
C GLY A 34 -14.92 -4.37 1.44
N GLY A 35 -14.09 -3.33 1.56
CA GLY A 35 -13.36 -2.99 2.78
C GLY A 35 -12.07 -3.78 3.01
N LEU A 36 -11.68 -4.65 2.08
CA LEU A 36 -10.44 -5.42 2.18
C LEU A 36 -9.23 -4.63 1.69
N PRO A 37 -8.03 -4.91 2.24
CA PRO A 37 -6.78 -4.46 1.64
C PRO A 37 -6.56 -5.08 0.25
N PRO A 38 -5.89 -4.36 -0.67
CA PRO A 38 -5.60 -4.83 -2.02
C PRO A 38 -5.02 -6.26 -2.10
N ASN A 39 -3.98 -6.57 -1.31
CA ASN A 39 -3.35 -7.89 -1.34
C ASN A 39 -4.32 -9.01 -0.95
N GLU A 40 -5.21 -8.75 0.01
CA GLU A 40 -6.19 -9.74 0.45
C GLU A 40 -7.29 -9.94 -0.59
N SER A 41 -7.72 -8.87 -1.28
CA SER A 41 -8.63 -8.97 -2.41
C SER A 41 -8.05 -9.79 -3.55
N GLU A 42 -6.79 -9.55 -3.92
CA GLU A 42 -6.09 -10.33 -4.94
C GLU A 42 -5.92 -11.79 -4.50
N ASN A 43 -5.48 -12.05 -3.27
CA ASN A 43 -5.34 -13.39 -2.71
C ASN A 43 -6.67 -14.18 -2.78
N ARG A 44 -7.79 -13.53 -2.47
CA ARG A 44 -9.13 -14.13 -2.60
C ARG A 44 -9.54 -14.36 -4.05
N TYR A 45 -9.18 -13.45 -4.96
CA TYR A 45 -9.42 -13.62 -6.39
C TYR A 45 -8.69 -14.87 -6.90
N TRP A 46 -7.39 -14.99 -6.62
CA TRP A 46 -6.57 -16.12 -7.08
C TRP A 46 -6.95 -17.47 -6.45
N LYS A 47 -7.42 -17.49 -5.20
CA LYS A 47 -7.89 -18.71 -4.53
C LYS A 47 -9.30 -19.17 -4.95
N LYS A 48 -10.05 -18.30 -5.63
CA LYS A 48 -11.38 -18.64 -6.18
C LYS A 48 -11.30 -19.21 -7.59
N LEU A 49 -10.16 -19.06 -8.26
CA LEU A 49 -9.80 -19.76 -9.49
C LEU A 49 -9.31 -21.17 -9.15
#